data_AF-A0A2M7UI48-F1
#
_entry.id   AF-A0A2M7UI48-F1
#
_cell.length_a   1.000
_cell.length_b   1.000
_cell.length_c   1.000
_cell.angle_alpha   90.00
_cell.angle_beta   90.00
_cell.angle_gamma   90.00
#
_symmetry.space_group_name_H-M   'P 1'
#
loop_
_entity.id
_entity.type
_entity.pdbx_description
1 polymer ?
#
loop_
_entity_poly.entity_id
_entity_poly.type
_entity_poly.pdbx_seq_one_letter_code
_entity_poly.pdbx_strand_id
1 'polypeptide(L)'
;MIVMNECFLASAGSKYGIDLSLPLRLQKRALLKALDFPGDPKVKRCRACEANKVRQFFKEYCAEGYPFLIIVSEKPMYTLVPPLFIVSSSDSVEWRDDQGVKQVISTDEMLAVINQYPQTTWVEFTPRP
;
A
#
# COMPACT_ATOMS: atom_id res chain seq x y z
N MET A 1 5.82 13.85 14.02
CA MET A 1 5.09 15.09 13.67
C MET A 1 4.37 14.87 12.34
N ILE A 2 3.16 14.31 12.38
CA ILE A 2 2.33 13.95 11.19
C ILE A 2 1.16 14.93 11.01
N VAL A 3 0.77 15.61 12.10
CA VAL A 3 -0.39 16.50 12.22
C VAL A 3 -0.46 17.58 11.14
N MET A 4 0.67 18.20 10.79
CA MET A 4 0.70 19.32 9.83
C MET A 4 0.37 18.88 8.39
N ASN A 5 0.80 17.68 7.97
CA ASN A 5 0.46 17.15 6.64
C ASN A 5 -1.00 16.69 6.56
N GLU A 6 -1.56 16.16 7.65
CA GLU A 6 -2.96 15.72 7.72
C GLU A 6 -3.93 16.90 7.64
N CYS A 7 -3.68 18.00 8.35
CA CYS A 7 -4.53 19.20 8.28
C CYS A 7 -4.55 19.82 6.88
N PHE A 8 -3.38 19.90 6.23
CA PHE A 8 -3.27 20.40 4.85
C PHE A 8 -4.01 19.48 3.87
N LEU A 9 -3.78 18.17 3.94
CA LEU A 9 -4.43 17.20 3.06
C LEU A 9 -5.93 17.08 3.33
N ALA A 10 -6.41 17.28 4.57
CA ALA A 10 -7.83 17.33 4.87
C ALA A 10 -8.50 18.57 4.25
N SER A 11 -7.85 19.74 4.34
CA SER A 11 -8.37 21.00 3.80
C SER A 11 -8.39 20.99 2.26
N ALA A 12 -7.29 20.57 1.64
CA ALA A 12 -7.23 20.39 0.19
C ALA A 12 -8.16 19.25 -0.25
N GLY A 13 -8.21 18.15 0.51
CA GLY A 13 -9.04 16.99 0.26
C GLY A 13 -10.52 17.32 0.18
N SER A 14 -11.02 18.10 1.15
CA SER A 14 -12.40 18.57 1.14
C SER A 14 -12.72 19.42 -0.09
N LYS A 15 -11.80 20.30 -0.51
CA LYS A 15 -11.95 21.14 -1.70
C LYS A 15 -12.07 20.33 -3.01
N TYR A 16 -11.37 19.21 -3.12
CA TYR A 16 -11.35 18.35 -4.31
C TYR A 16 -12.22 17.10 -4.19
N GLY A 17 -13.09 17.01 -3.17
CA GLY A 17 -14.00 15.87 -2.98
C GLY A 17 -13.30 14.55 -2.67
N ILE A 18 -12.14 14.60 -2.03
CA ILE A 18 -11.32 13.41 -1.73
C ILE A 18 -11.84 12.73 -0.48
N ASP A 19 -11.96 11.40 -0.55
CA ASP A 19 -12.33 10.57 0.57
C ASP A 19 -11.29 10.64 1.69
N LEU A 20 -11.63 11.35 2.76
CA LEU A 20 -10.78 11.52 3.95
C LEU A 20 -10.72 10.24 4.80
N SER A 21 -11.54 9.22 4.53
CA SER A 21 -11.44 7.91 5.18
C SER A 21 -10.18 7.13 4.75
N LEU A 22 -9.57 7.50 3.62
CA LEU A 22 -8.36 6.89 3.10
C LEU A 22 -7.13 7.16 4.00
N PRO A 23 -6.13 6.26 4.02
CA PRO A 23 -4.80 6.57 4.54
C PRO A 23 -4.16 7.77 3.82
N LEU A 24 -3.30 8.51 4.53
CA LEU A 24 -2.72 9.78 4.06
C LEU A 24 -2.04 9.67 2.69
N ARG A 25 -1.31 8.57 2.47
CA ARG A 25 -0.65 8.27 1.19
C ARG A 25 -1.66 8.16 0.03
N LEU A 26 -2.80 7.52 0.27
CA LEU A 26 -3.86 7.37 -0.72
C LEU A 26 -4.63 8.68 -0.93
N GLN A 27 -4.83 9.49 0.12
CA GLN A 27 -5.38 10.84 -0.01
C GLN A 27 -4.47 11.71 -0.89
N LYS A 28 -3.14 11.68 -0.66
CA LYS A 28 -2.16 12.40 -1.49
C LYS A 28 -2.23 11.96 -2.95
N ARG A 29 -2.31 10.65 -3.23
CA ARG A 29 -2.46 10.16 -4.62
C ARG A 29 -3.76 10.62 -5.27
N ALA A 30 -4.88 10.57 -4.53
CA ALA A 30 -6.16 11.07 -5.02
C ALA A 30 -6.10 12.57 -5.33
N LEU A 31 -5.41 13.34 -4.50
CA LEU A 31 -5.21 14.78 -4.71
C LEU A 31 -4.37 15.06 -5.95
N LEU A 32 -3.23 14.38 -6.10
CA LEU A 32 -2.40 14.54 -7.29
C LEU A 32 -3.19 14.21 -8.57
N LYS A 33 -3.98 13.14 -8.54
CA LYS A 33 -4.84 12.77 -9.67
C LYS A 33 -5.90 13.85 -9.96
N ALA A 34 -6.53 14.42 -8.93
CA ALA A 34 -7.50 15.50 -9.08
C ALA A 34 -6.89 16.81 -9.59
N LEU A 35 -5.57 16.96 -9.48
CA LEU A 35 -4.78 18.07 -9.99
C LEU A 35 -4.12 17.75 -11.35
N ASP A 36 -4.62 16.74 -12.07
CA ASP A 36 -4.12 16.30 -13.37
C ASP A 36 -2.65 15.84 -13.41
N PHE A 37 -2.06 15.49 -12.26
CA PHE A 37 -0.77 14.82 -12.25
C PHE A 37 -0.94 13.37 -12.70
N PRO A 38 -0.12 12.89 -13.65
CA PRO A 38 -0.19 11.51 -14.12
C PRO A 38 0.18 10.55 -12.98
N GLY A 39 -0.64 9.52 -12.81
CA GLY A 39 -0.35 8.39 -11.92
C GLY A 39 0.23 7.21 -12.69
N ASP A 40 1.01 6.37 -12.02
CA ASP A 40 1.45 5.10 -12.60
C ASP A 40 0.24 4.16 -12.77
N PRO A 41 -0.13 3.78 -14.02
CA PRO A 41 -1.28 2.92 -14.29
C PRO A 41 -1.08 1.48 -13.81
N LYS A 42 0.18 1.07 -13.54
CA LYS A 42 0.46 -0.27 -13.03
C LYS A 42 0.06 -0.43 -11.57
N VAL A 43 0.00 0.65 -10.80
CA VAL A 43 -0.32 0.58 -9.37
C VAL A 43 -1.74 0.05 -9.15
N LYS A 44 -1.84 -1.10 -8.47
CA LYS A 44 -3.11 -1.73 -8.09
C LYS A 44 -3.30 -1.64 -6.58
N ARG A 45 -4.54 -1.52 -6.13
CA ARG A 45 -4.87 -1.43 -4.70
C ARG A 45 -6.15 -2.17 -4.35
N CYS A 46 -6.18 -2.76 -3.17
CA CYS A 46 -7.36 -3.42 -2.58
C CYS A 46 -7.32 -3.28 -1.05
N ARG A 47 -8.41 -3.68 -0.39
CA ARG A 47 -8.41 -3.81 1.08
C ARG A 47 -7.73 -5.11 1.48
N ALA A 48 -7.10 -5.12 2.65
CA ALA A 48 -6.46 -6.31 3.20
C ALA A 48 -7.44 -7.49 3.36
N CYS A 49 -8.71 -7.22 3.68
CA CYS A 49 -9.75 -8.24 3.78
C CYS A 49 -10.19 -8.84 2.44
N GLU A 50 -9.83 -8.24 1.31
CA GLU A 50 -10.14 -8.76 -0.03
C GLU A 50 -9.09 -9.81 -0.45
N ALA A 51 -8.94 -10.87 0.34
CA ALA A 51 -7.87 -11.88 0.18
C ALA A 51 -7.77 -12.46 -1.25
N ASN A 52 -8.91 -12.65 -1.93
CA ASN A 52 -8.93 -13.11 -3.32
C ASN A 52 -8.29 -12.08 -4.26
N LYS A 53 -8.53 -10.78 -4.08
CA LYS A 53 -7.91 -9.72 -4.87
C LYS A 53 -6.42 -9.59 -4.56
N VAL A 54 -6.03 -9.70 -3.29
CA VAL A 54 -4.61 -9.71 -2.90
C VAL A 54 -3.87 -10.84 -3.62
N ARG A 55 -4.41 -12.06 -3.56
CA ARG A 55 -3.84 -13.23 -4.26
C ARG A 55 -3.81 -13.03 -5.77
N GLN A 56 -4.88 -12.47 -6.35
CA GLN A 56 -4.96 -12.18 -7.78
C GLN A 56 -3.87 -11.19 -8.20
N PHE A 57 -3.76 -10.04 -7.53
CA PHE A 57 -2.76 -9.03 -7.85
C PHE A 57 -1.34 -9.55 -7.68
N PHE A 58 -1.08 -10.33 -6.63
CA PHE A 58 0.22 -10.97 -6.45
C PHE A 58 0.58 -11.86 -7.65
N LYS A 59 -0.34 -12.73 -8.10
CA LYS A 59 -0.11 -13.60 -9.27
C LYS A 59 0.12 -12.79 -10.55
N GLU A 60 -0.67 -11.75 -10.77
CA GLU A 60 -0.53 -10.87 -11.93
C GLU A 60 0.85 -10.21 -11.97
N TYR A 61 1.30 -9.66 -10.84
CA TYR A 61 2.61 -9.02 -10.72
C TYR A 61 3.78 -10.02 -10.85
N CYS A 62 3.66 -11.20 -10.25
CA CYS A 62 4.66 -12.26 -10.45
C CYS A 62 4.75 -12.70 -11.91
N ALA A 63 3.63 -12.76 -12.63
CA ALA A 63 3.60 -13.12 -14.05
C ALA A 63 4.23 -12.05 -14.96
N GLU A 64 4.30 -10.79 -14.52
CA GLU A 64 5.06 -9.74 -15.25
C GLU A 64 6.57 -9.97 -15.20
N GLY A 65 7.08 -10.78 -14.26
CA GLY A 65 8.49 -11.19 -14.20
C GLY A 65 9.46 -10.12 -13.68
N TYR A 66 8.95 -9.01 -13.12
CA TYR A 66 9.77 -7.95 -12.55
C TYR A 66 9.56 -7.83 -11.03
N PRO A 67 10.58 -7.37 -10.28
CA PRO A 67 10.43 -7.08 -8.86
C PRO A 67 9.37 -6.01 -8.60
N PHE A 68 8.63 -6.17 -7.52
CA PHE A 68 7.59 -5.23 -7.12
C PHE A 68 7.52 -5.07 -5.60
N LEU A 69 6.84 -4.03 -5.16
CA LEU A 69 6.59 -3.74 -3.76
C LEU A 69 5.11 -3.93 -3.45
N ILE A 70 4.83 -4.47 -2.28
CA ILE A 70 3.51 -4.46 -1.67
C ILE A 70 3.58 -3.57 -0.44
N ILE A 71 2.77 -2.53 -0.38
CA ILE A 71 2.80 -1.54 0.70
C ILE A 71 1.49 -1.62 1.47
N VAL A 72 1.60 -1.72 2.80
CA VAL A 72 0.46 -1.76 3.70
C VAL A 72 0.25 -0.38 4.30
N SER A 73 -0.96 0.17 4.13
CA SER A 73 -1.33 1.49 4.61
C SER A 73 -2.50 1.40 5.58
N GLU A 74 -2.18 1.49 6.87
CA GLU A 74 -3.15 1.52 7.98
C GLU A 74 -3.59 2.95 8.28
N LYS A 75 -4.79 3.08 8.86
CA LYS A 75 -5.30 4.36 9.38
C LYS A 75 -5.69 4.19 10.86
N PRO A 76 -5.16 5.03 11.78
CA PRO A 76 -4.13 6.05 11.56
C PRO A 76 -2.78 5.42 11.17
N MET A 77 -1.94 6.17 10.45
CA MET A 77 -0.61 5.68 10.08
C MET A 77 0.30 5.87 11.31
N TYR A 78 0.46 4.81 12.11
CA TYR A 78 1.18 4.87 13.39
C TYR A 78 2.67 5.18 13.24
N THR A 79 3.24 4.91 12.07
CA THR A 79 4.67 5.04 11.79
C THR A 79 4.92 5.93 10.55
N LEU A 80 6.10 6.55 10.47
CA LEU A 80 6.50 7.32 9.28
C LEU A 80 6.86 6.43 8.08
N VAL A 81 7.15 5.16 8.35
CA VAL A 81 7.64 4.18 7.39
C VAL A 81 6.62 3.04 7.33
N PRO A 82 5.89 2.87 6.22
CA PRO A 82 4.88 1.84 6.16
C PRO A 82 5.51 0.44 6.17
N PRO A 83 4.82 -0.55 6.77
CA PRO A 83 5.12 -1.95 6.52
C PRO A 83 5.06 -2.21 5.01
N LEU A 84 6.02 -2.98 4.51
CA LEU A 84 6.08 -3.30 3.09
C LEU A 84 6.72 -4.67 2.84
N PHE A 85 6.39 -5.23 1.69
CA PHE A 85 7.01 -6.42 1.15
C PHE A 85 7.77 -6.05 -0.12
N ILE A 86 9.00 -6.54 -0.25
CA ILE A 86 9.80 -6.48 -1.46
C ILE A 86 9.75 -7.87 -2.07
N VAL A 87 9.09 -7.99 -3.22
CA VAL A 87 8.94 -9.26 -3.92
C VAL A 87 9.88 -9.25 -5.11
N SER A 88 10.91 -10.10 -5.06
CA SER A 88 11.85 -10.29 -6.16
C SER A 88 11.43 -11.43 -7.10
N SER A 89 10.71 -12.43 -6.56
CA SER A 89 10.13 -13.57 -7.28
C SER A 89 9.04 -14.24 -6.43
N SER A 90 8.38 -15.27 -6.96
CA SER A 90 7.41 -16.11 -6.22
C SER A 90 7.95 -16.72 -4.93
N ASP A 91 9.27 -16.88 -4.85
CA ASP A 91 9.97 -17.59 -3.78
C ASP A 91 10.85 -16.66 -2.95
N SER A 92 10.85 -15.35 -3.25
CA SER A 92 11.71 -14.36 -2.60
C SER A 92 10.90 -13.15 -2.19
N VAL A 93 10.42 -13.16 -0.94
CA VAL A 93 9.71 -12.06 -0.32
C VAL A 93 10.49 -11.57 0.91
N GLU A 94 10.94 -10.31 0.90
CA GLU A 94 11.43 -9.62 2.09
C GLU A 94 10.29 -8.79 2.68
N TRP A 95 9.93 -9.03 3.93
CA TRP A 95 8.99 -8.21 4.68
C TRP A 95 9.73 -7.26 5.61
N ARG A 96 9.29 -6.01 5.61
CA ARG A 96 9.63 -5.02 6.63
C ARG A 96 8.38 -4.65 7.43
N ASP A 97 8.44 -4.82 8.74
CA ASP A 97 7.34 -4.51 9.65
C ASP A 97 7.20 -3.00 9.92
N ASP A 98 6.31 -2.64 10.85
CA ASP A 98 6.06 -1.26 11.29
C ASP A 98 7.22 -0.67 12.12
N GLN A 99 8.02 -1.51 12.78
CA GLN A 99 9.23 -1.12 13.50
C GLN A 99 10.46 -0.96 12.60
N GLY A 100 10.35 -1.36 11.33
CA GLY A 100 11.43 -1.31 10.35
C GLY A 100 12.34 -2.53 10.36
N VAL A 101 12.00 -3.58 11.12
CA VAL A 101 12.71 -4.86 11.15
C VAL A 101 12.43 -5.60 9.84
N LYS A 102 13.48 -6.21 9.29
CA LYS A 102 13.44 -6.93 8.01
C LYS A 102 13.56 -8.43 8.23
N GLN A 103 12.78 -9.20 7.49
CA GLN A 103 12.85 -10.65 7.47
C GLN A 103 12.48 -11.22 6.10
N VAL A 104 13.09 -12.35 5.74
CA VAL A 104 12.73 -13.11 4.55
C VAL A 104 11.61 -14.07 4.94
N ILE A 105 10.52 -14.04 4.20
CA ILE A 105 9.33 -14.87 4.44
C ILE A 105 8.89 -15.55 3.14
N SER A 106 8.12 -16.61 3.27
CA SER A 106 7.43 -17.27 2.16
C SER A 106 6.23 -16.44 1.68
N THR A 107 5.75 -16.75 0.47
CA THR A 107 4.52 -16.16 -0.07
C THR A 107 3.29 -16.48 0.78
N ASP A 108 3.21 -17.67 1.36
CA ASP A 108 2.08 -18.03 2.23
C ASP A 108 2.11 -17.24 3.54
N GLU A 109 3.29 -17.04 4.13
CA GLU A 109 3.47 -16.17 5.30
C GLU A 109 3.11 -14.72 4.97
N MET A 110 3.55 -14.20 3.82
CA MET A 110 3.19 -12.85 3.37
C MET A 110 1.66 -12.69 3.29
N LEU A 111 0.96 -13.64 2.69
CA LEU A 111 -0.50 -13.62 2.62
C LEU A 111 -1.14 -13.74 4.01
N ALA A 112 -0.59 -14.58 4.89
CA ALA A 112 -1.06 -14.71 6.27
C ALA A 112 -0.91 -13.39 7.04
N VAL A 113 0.23 -12.71 6.92
CA VAL A 113 0.48 -11.39 7.53
C VAL A 113 -0.51 -10.36 6.98
N ILE A 114 -0.71 -10.31 5.65
CA ILE A 114 -1.67 -9.37 5.05
C ILE A 114 -3.09 -9.59 5.60
N ASN A 115 -3.51 -10.85 5.78
CA ASN A 115 -4.84 -11.18 6.27
C ASN A 115 -5.06 -10.85 7.76
N GLN A 116 -4.00 -10.63 8.53
CA GLN A 116 -4.09 -10.24 9.94
C GLN A 116 -4.36 -8.75 10.13
N TYR A 117 -4.14 -7.92 9.11
CA TYR A 117 -4.42 -6.49 9.21
C TYR A 117 -5.93 -6.21 9.32
N PRO A 118 -6.31 -5.09 9.96
CA PRO A 118 -7.69 -4.63 10.01
C PRO A 118 -8.34 -4.53 8.63
N GLN A 119 -9.66 -4.74 8.55
CA GLN A 119 -10.41 -4.68 7.29
C GLN A 119 -10.34 -3.30 6.60
N THR A 120 -10.04 -2.25 7.36
CA THR A 120 -9.86 -0.88 6.87
C THR A 120 -8.49 -0.65 6.23
N THR A 121 -7.55 -1.58 6.36
CA THR A 121 -6.20 -1.47 5.85
C THR A 121 -6.18 -1.60 4.33
N TRP A 122 -5.40 -0.72 3.69
CA TRP A 122 -5.17 -0.78 2.25
C TRP A 122 -3.86 -1.47 1.93
N VAL A 123 -3.87 -2.23 0.84
CA VAL A 123 -2.70 -2.89 0.26
C VAL A 123 -2.50 -2.34 -1.14
N GLU A 124 -1.31 -1.80 -1.42
CA GLU A 124 -0.91 -1.28 -2.73
C GLU A 124 0.19 -2.16 -3.33
N PHE A 125 0.01 -2.58 -4.58
CA PHE A 125 1.03 -3.24 -5.40
C PHE A 125 1.61 -2.19 -6.35
N THR A 126 2.92 -2.09 -6.40
CA THR A 126 3.63 -1.14 -7.26
C THR A 126 4.88 -1.79 -7.84
N PRO A 127 5.20 -1.59 -9.13
CA PRO A 127 6.47 -2.03 -9.67
C PRO A 127 7.61 -1.37 -8.88
N ARG A 128 8.72 -2.10 -8.72
CA ARG A 128 9.92 -1.52 -8.11
C ARG A 128 10.54 -0.55 -9.14
N PRO A 129 10.73 0.73 -8.80
CA PRO A 129 11.36 1.70 -9.70
C PRO A 129 12.83 1.37 -9.96
#